data_AF-A0A946A7P2-F1
#
_entry.id   AF-A0A946A7P2-F1
#
_cell.length_a   1.000
_cell.length_b   1.000
_cell.length_c   1.000
_cell.angle_alpha   90.00
_cell.angle_beta   90.00
_cell.angle_gamma   90.00
#
_symmetry.space_group_name_H-M   'P 1'
#
loop_
_entity.id
_entity.type
_entity.pdbx_description
1 polymer ?
#
loop_
_entity_poly.entity_id
_entity_poly.type
_entity_poly.pdbx_seq_one_letter_code
_entity_poly.pdbx_strand_id
1 'polypeptide(L)' 'MITFKKTFDYYATDNELGDYISLMVDVVEGDIDPQIEFDVESDDQHRYVIVNILDQVLH' A
#
# COMPACT_ATOMS: atom_id res chain seq x y z
N MET A 1 -0.02 -20.00 -2.30
CA MET A 1 -0.55 -19.29 -3.49
C MET A 1 -0.74 -17.84 -3.08
N ILE A 2 -0.23 -16.88 -3.84
CA ILE A 2 -0.43 -15.46 -3.49
C ILE A 2 -1.82 -15.05 -3.96
N THR A 3 -2.67 -14.59 -3.06
CA THR A 3 -4.02 -14.10 -3.36
C THR A 3 -4.07 -12.60 -3.16
N PHE A 4 -4.69 -11.88 -4.08
CA PHE A 4 -4.81 -10.43 -3.98
C PHE A 4 -5.78 -10.05 -2.86
N LYS A 5 -5.36 -9.17 -1.95
CA LYS A 5 -6.19 -8.68 -0.84
C LYS A 5 -6.82 -7.31 -1.16
N LYS A 6 -6.00 -6.31 -1.51
CA LYS A 6 -6.47 -4.94 -1.78
C LYS A 6 -5.43 -4.08 -2.50
N THR A 7 -5.88 -3.13 -3.33
CA THR A 7 -5.06 -2.06 -3.94
C THR A 7 -5.51 -0.72 -3.39
N PHE A 8 -4.54 0.17 -3.16
CA PHE A 8 -4.77 1.57 -2.83
C PHE A 8 -4.04 2.46 -3.84
N ASP A 9 -4.81 3.22 -4.62
CA ASP A 9 -4.29 4.19 -5.58
C ASP A 9 -4.46 5.59 -4.98
N TYR A 10 -3.35 6.29 -4.77
CA TYR A 10 -3.35 7.60 -4.10
C TYR A 10 -2.50 8.61 -4.84
N TYR A 11 -2.99 9.85 -4.92
CA TYR A 11 -2.29 10.98 -5.53
C TYR A 11 -2.25 12.13 -4.51
N ALA A 12 -1.06 12.50 -4.08
CA ALA A 12 -0.91 13.44 -2.98
C ALA A 12 0.42 14.18 -2.97
N THR A 13 0.45 15.28 -2.21
CA THR A 13 1.68 15.99 -1.89
C THR A 13 2.49 15.24 -0.83
N ASP A 14 3.78 15.56 -0.74
CA ASP A 14 4.71 14.99 0.25
C ASP A 14 4.19 15.05 1.70
N ASN A 15 3.45 16.10 2.03
CA ASN A 15 2.92 16.32 3.37
C ASN A 15 1.71 15.43 3.70
N GLU A 16 0.93 15.05 2.70
CA GLU A 16 -0.28 14.23 2.85
C GLU A 16 0.02 12.72 2.85
N LEU A 17 1.22 12.35 2.40
CA LEU A 17 1.70 10.97 2.31
C LEU A 17 1.82 10.26 3.68
N GLY A 18 1.98 11.01 4.78
CA GLY A 18 2.05 10.44 6.13
C GLY A 18 0.73 9.81 6.60
N ASP A 19 -0.40 10.44 6.27
CA ASP A 19 -1.73 9.95 6.62
C ASP A 19 -2.06 8.66 5.85
N TYR A 20 -1.55 8.56 4.61
CA TYR A 20 -1.68 7.36 3.78
C TYR A 20 -0.99 6.13 4.39
N ILE A 21 0.23 6.30 4.92
CA ILE A 21 0.96 5.20 5.59
C ILE A 21 0.18 4.70 6.81
N SER A 22 -0.48 5.59 7.53
CA SER A 22 -1.26 5.21 8.72
C SER A 22 -2.47 4.34 8.34
N LEU A 23 -3.19 4.68 7.28
CA LEU A 23 -4.29 3.87 6.74
C LEU A 23 -3.84 2.47 6.30
N MET A 24 -2.61 2.35 5.79
CA MET A 24 -2.04 1.06 5.39
C MET A 24 -1.77 0.15 6.59
N VAL A 25 -1.31 0.70 7.70
CA VAL A 25 -1.04 -0.04 8.95
C VAL A 25 -2.33 -0.70 9.47
N ASP A 26 -3.46 0.01 9.45
CA ASP A 26 -4.76 -0.53 9.88
C ASP A 26 -5.22 -1.73 9.04
N VAL A 27 -4.82 -1.79 7.76
CA VAL A 27 -5.28 -2.84 6.83
C VAL A 27 -4.48 -4.12 6.97
N VAL A 28 -3.20 -4.00 7.37
CA VAL A 28 -2.29 -5.14 7.58
C VAL A 28 -2.30 -5.64 9.02
N GLU A 29 -2.97 -4.93 9.94
CA GLU A 29 -3.11 -5.35 11.32
C GLU A 29 -3.83 -6.71 11.40
N GLY A 30 -3.12 -7.72 11.93
CA GLY A 30 -3.63 -9.09 12.09
C GLY A 30 -3.28 -10.07 10.96
N ASP A 31 -2.63 -9.64 9.88
CA ASP A 31 -2.06 -10.58 8.89
C ASP A 31 -0.77 -11.21 9.43
N ILE A 32 -0.62 -12.53 9.25
CA ILE A 32 0.54 -13.29 9.74
C ILE A 32 1.78 -13.06 8.86
N ASP A 33 1.59 -12.75 7.56
CA ASP A 33 2.66 -12.47 6.59
C ASP A 33 2.10 -11.73 5.37
N PRO A 34 1.71 -10.44 5.49
CA PRO A 34 1.20 -9.69 4.35
C PRO A 34 2.36 -9.37 3.40
N GLN A 35 2.24 -9.76 2.15
CA GLN A 35 3.17 -9.32 1.12
C GLN A 35 2.68 -8.00 0.54
N ILE A 36 3.50 -6.94 0.65
CA ILE A 36 3.14 -5.58 0.21
C ILE A 36 4.04 -5.17 -0.95
N GLU A 37 3.44 -4.79 -2.07
CA GLU A 37 4.13 -4.22 -3.22
C GLU A 37 3.81 -2.73 -3.35
N PHE A 38 4.84 -1.91 -3.56
CA PHE A 38 4.74 -0.47 -3.72
C PHE A 38 5.19 -0.08 -5.12
N ASP A 39 4.37 0.71 -5.81
CA ASP A 39 4.77 1.43 -7.02
C ASP A 39 4.57 2.93 -6.77
N VAL A 40 5.57 3.72 -7.15
CA VAL A 40 5.59 5.16 -6.91
C VAL A 40 6.05 5.87 -8.15
N GLU A 41 5.15 6.65 -8.72
CA GLU A 41 5.47 7.64 -9.74
C GLU A 41 5.43 9.04 -9.12
N SER A 42 6.24 9.95 -9.62
CA SER A 42 6.27 11.32 -9.10
C SER A 42 6.46 12.32 -10.22
N ASP A 43 5.80 13.47 -10.07
CA ASP A 43 6.05 14.69 -10.82
C ASP A 43 6.67 15.76 -9.90
N ASP A 44 6.87 16.98 -10.42
CA ASP A 44 7.53 18.07 -9.70
C ASP A 44 6.83 18.47 -8.38
N GLN A 45 5.55 18.13 -8.19
CA GLN A 45 4.74 18.58 -7.05
C GLN A 45 3.93 17.47 -6.36
N HIS A 46 3.74 16.32 -7.01
CA HIS A 46 2.88 15.26 -6.53
C HIS A 46 3.53 13.90 -6.67
N ARG A 47 3.11 12.99 -5.81
CA ARG A 47 3.44 11.57 -5.91
C ARG A 47 2.16 10.78 -6.14
N TYR A 48 2.24 9.89 -7.10
CA TYR A 48 1.26 8.85 -7.33
C TYR A 48 1.79 7.55 -6.72
N VAL A 49 1.06 6.98 -5.79
CA VAL A 49 1.46 5.78 -5.04
C VAL A 49 0.39 4.73 -5.21
N ILE A 50 0.80 3.58 -5.73
CA ILE A 50 0.00 2.36 -5.78
C ILE A 50 0.57 1.41 -4.73
N VAL A 51 -0.30 0.92 -3.84
CA VAL A 51 0.07 -0.14 -2.90
C VAL A 51 -0.84 -1.33 -3.06
N ASN A 52 -0.22 -2.49 -3.33
CA ASN A 52 -0.90 -3.77 -3.41
C ASN A 52 -0.59 -4.58 -2.16
N ILE A 53 -1.63 -4.98 -1.44
CA ILE A 53 -1.52 -5.94 -0.34
C ILE A 53 -1.95 -7.30 -0.87
N LEU A 54 -1.08 -8.27 -0.69
CA LEU A 54 -1.24 -9.65 -1.13
C LEU A 54 -1.29 -10.54 0.13
N ASP A 55 -2.27 -11.44 0.14
CA ASP A 55 -2.45 -12.43 1.18
C ASP A 55 -1.65 -13.69 0.80
N GLN A 56 -0.72 -14.07 1.66
CA GLN A 56 0.12 -15.23 1.45
C GLN A 56 -0.57 -16.46 2.02
N VAL A 57 -1.20 -17.26 1.16
CA VAL A 57 -1.74 -18.55 1.59
C VAL A 57 -0.57 -19.47 1.95
N LEU A 58 -0.34 -19.66 3.26
CA LEU A 58 0.53 -20.69 3.83
C LEU A 58 0.05 -22.06 3.31
N HIS A 59 0.90 -22.75 2.54
CA HIS A 59 0.67 -24.13 2.11
C HIS A 59 1.07 -25.11 3.21
#